data_AF-A0A954XY06-F1
#
_entry.id   AF-A0A954XY06-F1
#
_cell.length_a   1.000
_cell.length_b   1.000
_cell.length_c   1.000
_cell.angle_alpha   90.00
_cell.angle_beta   90.00
_cell.angle_gamma   90.00
#
_symmetry.space_group_name_H-M   'P 1'
#
loop_
_entity.id
_entity.type
_entity.pdbx_description
1 polymer ?
#
loop_
_entity_poly.entity_id
_entity_poly.type
_entity_poly.pdbx_seq_one_letter_code
_entity_poly.pdbx_strand_id
1 'polypeptide(L)'
;MPSLSHRQWLILAMALLEGCGAADPQPVFPQFSEVAKVTATVVDDPMGEPAMSEPFSVPPDYVAALLEALSPPVYDQLPPEKWLNDVARLKIELVDGRIVDVRVVFYGKEAVRYVVDGVPCLRGGAYRPIEVSIDQNYDFYSAESFGVAGFLNALRKGNVAEAEEVLQVLKRSAGKLPPEDLDESSAEK
;
A
#
# COMPACT_ATOMS: atom_id res chain seq x y z
N MET A 1 -32.87 44.74 18.28
CA MET A 1 -32.05 43.64 17.74
C MET A 1 -32.61 43.28 16.38
N PRO A 2 -31.87 43.42 15.27
CA PRO A 2 -32.42 43.07 13.95
C PRO A 2 -32.50 41.55 13.81
N SER A 3 -33.69 41.02 13.48
CA SER A 3 -33.88 39.61 13.16
C SER A 3 -33.51 39.36 11.71
N LEU A 4 -32.64 38.38 11.47
CA LEU A 4 -32.30 37.94 10.12
C LEU A 4 -33.54 37.30 9.48
N SER A 5 -33.81 37.68 8.24
CA SER A 5 -34.87 37.06 7.45
C SER A 5 -34.53 35.60 7.12
N HIS A 6 -35.55 34.77 6.87
CA HIS A 6 -35.39 33.35 6.57
C HIS A 6 -34.44 33.08 5.38
N ARG A 7 -34.39 33.99 4.39
CA ARG A 7 -33.43 33.93 3.27
C ARG A 7 -31.99 34.20 3.69
N GLN A 8 -31.77 35.09 4.65
CA GLN A 8 -30.42 35.35 5.18
C GLN A 8 -29.91 34.17 6.01
N TRP A 9 -30.82 33.44 6.69
CA TRP A 9 -30.47 32.18 7.35
C TRP A 9 -30.05 31.08 6.36
N LEU A 10 -30.74 30.97 5.23
CA LEU A 10 -30.39 30.01 4.17
C LEU A 10 -29.04 30.31 3.51
N ILE A 11 -28.75 31.59 3.22
CA ILE A 11 -27.45 32.00 2.67
C ILE A 11 -26.32 31.74 3.67
N LEU A 12 -26.55 31.98 4.97
CA LEU A 12 -25.56 31.70 6.01
C LEU A 12 -25.33 30.18 6.19
N ALA A 13 -26.38 29.37 6.10
CA ALA A 13 -26.28 27.91 6.18
C ALA A 13 -25.54 27.30 4.97
N MET A 14 -25.74 27.86 3.77
CA MET A 14 -25.00 27.44 2.57
C MET A 14 -23.54 27.91 2.63
N ALA A 15 -23.26 29.13 3.10
CA ALA A 15 -21.90 29.62 3.29
C ALA A 15 -21.12 28.85 4.38
N LEU A 16 -21.80 28.30 5.40
CA LEU A 16 -21.21 27.41 6.39
C LEU A 16 -20.92 26.01 5.83
N LEU A 17 -21.68 25.55 4.83
CA LEU A 17 -21.41 24.31 4.11
C LEU A 17 -20.27 24.44 3.09
N GLU A 18 -20.08 25.63 2.51
CA GLU A 18 -18.97 25.93 1.58
C GLU A 18 -17.67 26.34 2.30
N GLY A 19 -17.74 26.67 3.59
CA GLY A 19 -16.59 27.09 4.42
C GLY A 19 -15.80 25.97 5.10
N CYS A 20 -16.27 24.72 5.05
CA CYS A 20 -15.45 23.56 5.36
C CYS A 20 -14.68 23.19 4.10
N GLY A 21 -13.57 23.89 3.83
CA GLY A 21 -12.50 23.29 3.06
C GLY A 21 -12.11 22.03 3.82
N ALA A 22 -12.61 20.87 3.35
CA ALA A 22 -12.21 19.58 3.88
C ALA A 22 -10.69 19.55 3.70
N ALA A 23 -9.94 19.75 4.78
CA ALA A 23 -8.52 19.48 4.77
C ALA A 23 -8.39 18.07 4.19
N ASP A 24 -7.61 17.93 3.11
CA ASP A 24 -7.40 16.63 2.47
C ASP A 24 -7.14 15.61 3.58
N PRO A 25 -7.97 14.55 3.71
CA PRO A 25 -7.90 13.66 4.84
C PRO A 25 -6.49 13.09 4.88
N GLN A 26 -5.71 13.48 5.89
CA GLN A 26 -4.37 12.98 6.05
C GLN A 26 -4.49 11.49 6.38
N PRO A 27 -3.93 10.60 5.56
CA PRO A 27 -4.00 9.18 5.84
C PRO A 27 -3.25 8.90 7.14
N VAL A 28 -3.96 8.37 8.14
CA VAL A 28 -3.37 7.97 9.41
C VAL A 28 -2.98 6.50 9.30
N PHE A 29 -1.70 6.25 9.16
CA PHE A 29 -1.15 4.89 9.14
C PHE A 29 -0.52 4.57 10.49
N PRO A 30 -0.78 3.39 11.09
CA PRO A 30 -0.30 3.08 12.43
C PRO A 30 1.22 2.92 12.46
N GLN A 31 1.83 3.36 13.56
CA GLN A 31 3.23 3.08 13.85
C GLN A 31 3.37 1.66 14.40
N PHE A 32 4.55 1.05 14.21
CA PHE A 32 4.82 -0.31 14.69
C PHE A 32 4.52 -0.51 16.19
N SER A 33 4.82 0.49 17.03
CA SER A 33 4.55 0.44 18.47
C SER A 33 3.06 0.41 18.84
N GLU A 34 2.18 0.79 17.92
CA GLU A 34 0.73 0.80 18.12
C GLU A 34 0.08 -0.52 17.70
N VAL A 35 0.79 -1.40 17.01
CA VAL A 35 0.24 -2.62 16.41
C VAL A 35 0.31 -3.79 17.39
N ALA A 36 -0.85 -4.40 17.66
CA ALA A 36 -0.98 -5.64 18.41
C ALA A 36 -0.87 -6.87 17.51
N LYS A 37 -1.53 -6.86 16.35
CA LYS A 37 -1.58 -7.99 15.42
C LYS A 37 -1.87 -7.53 14.00
N VAL A 38 -1.30 -8.22 13.01
CA VAL A 38 -1.66 -8.05 11.60
C VAL A 38 -2.17 -9.38 11.04
N THR A 39 -3.37 -9.35 10.46
CA THR A 39 -3.92 -10.45 9.67
C THR A 39 -3.96 -10.04 8.21
N ALA A 40 -3.59 -10.92 7.29
CA ALA A 40 -3.53 -10.63 5.86
C ALA A 40 -4.30 -11.66 5.04
N THR A 41 -4.78 -11.23 3.87
CA THR A 41 -5.19 -12.08 2.74
C THR A 41 -4.50 -11.58 1.48
N VAL A 42 -4.18 -12.48 0.55
CA VAL A 42 -3.44 -12.16 -0.69
C VAL A 42 -4.09 -12.87 -1.85
N VAL A 43 -4.03 -12.30 -3.06
CA VAL A 43 -4.49 -13.00 -4.27
C VAL A 43 -3.61 -14.22 -4.54
N ASP A 44 -4.22 -15.40 -4.62
CA ASP A 44 -3.50 -16.67 -4.84
C ASP A 44 -2.91 -16.78 -6.25
N ASP A 45 -3.64 -16.30 -7.25
CA ASP A 45 -3.24 -16.30 -8.66
C ASP A 45 -3.61 -14.95 -9.32
N PRO A 46 -2.64 -14.03 -9.50
CA PRO A 46 -2.91 -12.74 -10.13
C PRO A 46 -3.15 -12.83 -11.64
N MET A 47 -2.84 -13.96 -12.27
CA MET A 47 -3.03 -14.20 -13.72
C MET A 47 -4.25 -15.09 -14.01
N GLY A 48 -4.80 -15.75 -13.01
CA GLY A 48 -6.01 -16.56 -13.05
C GLY A 48 -7.27 -15.83 -12.59
N GLU A 49 -8.26 -16.57 -12.07
CA GLU A 49 -9.39 -15.96 -11.37
C GLU A 49 -8.90 -15.45 -10.00
N PRO A 50 -8.95 -14.12 -9.74
CA PRO A 50 -8.39 -13.57 -8.52
C PRO A 50 -9.24 -13.97 -7.32
N ALA A 51 -8.86 -15.09 -6.69
CA ALA A 51 -9.36 -15.51 -5.40
C ALA A 51 -8.39 -15.03 -4.32
N MET A 52 -8.95 -14.41 -3.27
CA MET A 52 -8.19 -14.09 -2.07
C MET A 52 -7.98 -15.36 -1.26
N SER A 53 -6.76 -15.53 -0.75
CA SER A 53 -6.42 -16.61 0.17
C SER A 53 -7.24 -16.54 1.45
N GLU A 54 -7.27 -17.65 2.19
CA GLU A 54 -7.70 -17.63 3.58
C GLU A 54 -6.85 -16.64 4.42
N PRO A 55 -7.44 -16.00 5.45
CA PRO A 55 -6.71 -15.09 6.33
C PRO A 55 -5.59 -15.81 7.09
N PHE A 56 -4.42 -15.19 7.15
CA PHE A 56 -3.29 -15.68 7.95
C PHE A 56 -2.70 -14.56 8.81
N SER A 57 -2.05 -14.93 9.90
CA SER A 57 -1.36 -13.96 10.76
C SER A 57 0.02 -13.67 10.18
N VAL A 58 0.36 -12.39 10.00
CA VAL A 58 1.72 -11.99 9.67
C VAL A 58 2.59 -12.26 10.91
N PRO A 59 3.76 -12.93 10.77
CA PRO A 59 4.60 -13.18 11.93
C PRO A 59 5.14 -11.86 12.51
N PRO A 60 5.25 -11.71 13.84
CA PRO A 60 5.59 -10.44 14.48
C PRO A 60 6.89 -9.79 13.97
N ASP A 61 7.90 -10.61 13.69
CA ASP A 61 9.22 -10.15 13.22
C ASP A 61 9.17 -9.42 11.87
N TYR A 62 8.10 -9.61 11.09
CA TYR A 62 7.91 -9.02 9.77
C TYR A 62 6.95 -7.83 9.77
N VAL A 63 6.27 -7.55 10.89
CA VAL A 63 5.26 -6.48 10.95
C VAL A 63 5.90 -5.11 10.72
N ALA A 64 7.05 -4.82 11.34
CA ALA A 64 7.75 -3.55 11.11
C ALA A 64 8.13 -3.36 9.63
N ALA A 65 8.68 -4.40 9.01
CA ALA A 65 9.05 -4.39 7.59
C ALA A 65 7.84 -4.17 6.67
N LEU A 66 6.69 -4.79 6.97
CA LEU A 66 5.44 -4.60 6.24
C LEU A 66 4.93 -3.16 6.34
N LEU A 67 4.91 -2.58 7.55
CA LEU A 67 4.46 -1.21 7.74
C LEU A 67 5.40 -0.21 7.07
N GLU A 68 6.71 -0.47 7.12
CA GLU A 68 7.71 0.32 6.41
C GLU A 68 7.53 0.27 4.89
N ALA A 69 7.17 -0.88 4.33
CA ALA A 69 6.90 -1.03 2.90
C ALA A 69 5.68 -0.22 2.44
N LEU A 70 4.83 0.23 3.35
CA LEU A 70 3.67 1.08 3.06
C LEU A 70 3.90 2.55 3.45
N SER A 71 5.02 2.89 4.09
CA SER A 71 5.26 4.20 4.70
C SER A 71 6.26 5.06 3.92
N PRO A 72 6.17 6.41 4.01
CA PRO A 72 5.07 7.18 4.59
C PRO A 72 3.83 7.20 3.69
N PRO A 73 2.62 7.26 4.24
CA PRO A 73 1.41 7.40 3.44
C PRO A 73 1.31 8.82 2.86
N VAL A 74 1.00 8.93 1.57
CA VAL A 74 0.68 10.21 0.92
C VAL A 74 -0.70 10.08 0.32
N TYR A 75 -1.54 11.10 0.54
CA TYR A 75 -2.88 11.12 -0.06
C TYR A 75 -2.79 11.05 -1.58
N ASP A 76 -3.55 10.14 -2.17
CA ASP A 76 -3.55 9.90 -3.59
C ASP A 76 -4.81 10.47 -4.22
N GLN A 77 -4.62 11.42 -5.14
CA GLN A 77 -5.73 12.14 -5.78
C GLN A 77 -6.51 11.29 -6.78
N LEU A 78 -5.95 10.13 -7.19
CA LEU A 78 -6.68 9.22 -8.05
C LEU A 78 -7.74 8.51 -7.23
N PRO A 79 -9.02 8.61 -7.63
CA PRO A 79 -10.08 8.08 -6.82
C PRO A 79 -10.07 6.53 -6.86
N PRO A 80 -10.42 5.86 -5.75
CA PRO A 80 -10.30 4.41 -5.60
C PRO A 80 -11.03 3.59 -6.68
N GLU A 81 -12.11 4.12 -7.26
CA GLU A 81 -12.85 3.46 -8.36
C GLU A 81 -12.04 3.25 -9.65
N LYS A 82 -10.91 3.95 -9.81
CA LYS A 82 -9.99 3.75 -10.94
C LYS A 82 -8.95 2.68 -10.69
N TRP A 83 -8.83 2.23 -9.45
CA TRP A 83 -7.79 1.29 -9.06
C TRP A 83 -8.23 -0.12 -9.44
N LEU A 84 -7.28 -0.91 -9.94
CA LEU A 84 -7.56 -2.29 -10.32
C LEU A 84 -7.52 -3.16 -9.07
N ASN A 85 -8.02 -4.38 -9.23
CA ASN A 85 -8.07 -5.50 -8.28
C ASN A 85 -7.18 -5.36 -7.04
N ASP A 86 -7.79 -5.58 -5.87
CA ASP A 86 -7.05 -5.79 -4.63
C ASP A 86 -6.06 -6.95 -4.83
N VAL A 87 -4.79 -6.74 -4.52
CA VAL A 87 -3.74 -7.79 -4.55
C VAL A 87 -3.45 -8.34 -3.16
N ALA A 88 -3.72 -7.55 -2.13
CA ALA A 88 -3.68 -7.98 -0.73
C ALA A 88 -4.63 -7.12 0.12
N ARG A 89 -5.09 -7.67 1.24
CA ARG A 89 -5.80 -6.95 2.29
C ARG A 89 -5.17 -7.23 3.64
N LEU A 90 -5.07 -6.21 4.48
CA LEU A 90 -4.57 -6.30 5.85
C LEU A 90 -5.65 -5.81 6.80
N LYS A 91 -5.75 -6.49 7.94
CA LYS A 91 -6.42 -5.99 9.14
C LYS A 91 -5.36 -5.81 10.21
N ILE A 92 -5.09 -4.55 10.55
CA ILE A 92 -4.11 -4.17 11.57
C ILE A 92 -4.89 -3.87 12.84
N GLU A 93 -4.80 -4.77 13.81
CA GLU A 93 -5.35 -4.57 15.15
C GLU A 93 -4.34 -3.79 16.00
N LEU A 94 -4.79 -2.69 16.59
CA LEU A 94 -3.99 -1.82 17.43
C LEU A 94 -4.07 -2.25 18.90
N VAL A 95 -3.09 -1.84 19.70
CA VAL A 95 -3.03 -2.13 21.15
C VAL A 95 -4.22 -1.57 21.93
N ASP A 96 -4.91 -0.57 21.40
CA ASP A 96 -6.13 0.02 21.98
C ASP A 96 -7.43 -0.65 21.51
N GLY A 97 -7.33 -1.70 20.68
CA GLY A 97 -8.45 -2.47 20.15
C GLY A 97 -9.08 -1.91 18.88
N ARG A 98 -8.60 -0.76 18.35
CA ARG A 98 -9.01 -0.28 17.03
C ARG A 98 -8.48 -1.20 15.93
N ILE A 99 -9.20 -1.27 14.81
CA ILE A 99 -8.78 -2.02 13.63
C ILE A 99 -8.66 -1.04 12.46
N VAL A 100 -7.51 -1.07 11.80
CA VAL A 100 -7.24 -0.35 10.55
C VAL A 100 -7.35 -1.35 9.39
N ASP A 101 -8.23 -1.07 8.43
CA ASP A 101 -8.37 -1.87 7.20
C ASP A 101 -7.49 -1.28 6.10
N VAL A 102 -6.60 -2.11 5.56
CA VAL A 102 -5.69 -1.71 4.48
C VAL A 102 -5.93 -2.59 3.27
N ARG A 103 -6.23 -1.99 2.11
CA ARG A 103 -6.34 -2.72 0.84
C ARG A 103 -5.22 -2.31 -0.08
N VAL A 104 -4.33 -3.23 -0.41
CA VAL A 104 -3.26 -3.01 -1.39
C VAL A 104 -3.82 -3.31 -2.77
N VAL A 105 -3.68 -2.36 -3.69
CA VAL A 105 -4.29 -2.45 -5.03
C VAL A 105 -3.23 -2.51 -6.11
N PHE A 106 -3.56 -3.19 -7.21
CA PHE A 106 -2.75 -3.10 -8.42
C PHE A 106 -3.14 -1.86 -9.22
N TYR A 107 -2.15 -1.08 -9.64
CA TYR A 107 -2.32 -0.04 -10.64
C TYR A 107 -0.94 0.33 -11.19
N GLY A 108 -0.75 0.19 -12.51
CA GLY A 108 0.43 0.70 -13.20
C GLY A 108 1.78 0.16 -12.75
N LYS A 109 2.84 0.95 -13.02
CA LYS A 109 4.25 0.69 -12.68
C LYS A 109 4.74 1.80 -11.76
N GLU A 110 4.20 1.82 -10.56
CA GLU A 110 4.37 2.91 -9.61
C GLU A 110 4.59 2.40 -8.19
N ALA A 111 4.85 3.34 -7.28
CA ALA A 111 4.94 3.06 -5.86
C ALA A 111 3.64 2.41 -5.38
N VAL A 112 3.72 1.67 -4.28
CA VAL A 112 2.58 0.89 -3.79
C VAL A 112 1.39 1.81 -3.51
N ARG A 113 0.26 1.49 -4.14
CA ARG A 113 -1.03 2.11 -3.91
C ARG A 113 -1.87 1.25 -3.00
N TYR A 114 -2.55 1.89 -2.07
CA TYR A 114 -3.38 1.21 -1.09
C TYR A 114 -4.44 2.14 -0.51
N VAL A 115 -5.50 1.57 0.04
CA VAL A 115 -6.56 2.29 0.75
C VAL A 115 -6.41 2.01 2.23
N VAL A 116 -6.46 3.05 3.07
CA VAL A 116 -6.46 2.94 4.55
C VAL A 116 -7.78 3.47 5.07
N ASP A 117 -8.63 2.63 5.65
CA ASP A 117 -9.95 3.01 6.16
C ASP A 117 -10.77 3.86 5.16
N GLY A 118 -10.69 3.51 3.87
CA GLY A 118 -11.36 4.23 2.78
C GLY A 118 -10.59 5.41 2.19
N VAL A 119 -9.45 5.81 2.77
CA VAL A 119 -8.61 6.90 2.28
C VAL A 119 -7.59 6.39 1.26
N PRO A 120 -7.62 6.87 0.00
CA PRO A 120 -6.63 6.50 -1.00
C PRO A 120 -5.24 7.02 -0.66
N CYS A 121 -4.27 6.11 -0.66
CA CYS A 121 -2.88 6.37 -0.35
C CYS A 121 -1.95 5.84 -1.45
N LEU A 122 -0.87 6.57 -1.65
CA LEU A 122 0.34 6.13 -2.33
C LEU A 122 1.47 6.11 -1.31
N ARG A 123 2.38 5.14 -1.38
CA ARG A 123 3.62 5.22 -0.61
C ARG A 123 4.46 6.39 -1.11
N GLY A 124 4.73 7.32 -0.21
CA GLY A 124 5.62 8.45 -0.45
C GLY A 124 7.10 8.08 -0.37
N GLY A 125 7.94 9.08 -0.60
CA GLY A 125 9.40 8.94 -0.59
C GLY A 125 9.96 8.50 -1.95
N ALA A 126 11.19 8.00 -1.95
CA ALA A 126 11.85 7.55 -3.16
C ALA A 126 11.15 6.32 -3.75
N TYR A 127 11.10 6.25 -5.08
CA TYR A 127 10.57 5.11 -5.83
C TYR A 127 11.47 4.80 -7.01
N ARG A 128 11.79 3.52 -7.16
CA ARG A 128 12.39 2.95 -8.35
C ARG A 128 11.53 1.76 -8.80
N PRO A 129 11.24 1.64 -10.10
CA PRO A 129 10.54 0.47 -10.62
C PRO A 129 11.22 -0.84 -10.21
N ILE A 130 10.41 -1.86 -9.89
CA ILE A 130 10.92 -3.21 -9.61
C ILE A 130 11.18 -3.89 -10.95
N GLU A 131 12.44 -4.16 -11.24
CA GLU A 131 12.86 -4.94 -12.40
C GLU A 131 12.65 -6.43 -12.10
N VAL A 132 12.00 -7.12 -13.04
CA VAL A 132 11.78 -8.57 -13.01
C VAL A 132 12.38 -9.14 -14.28
N SER A 133 13.47 -9.88 -14.13
CA SER A 133 14.03 -10.67 -15.23
C SER A 133 13.27 -11.99 -15.29
N ILE A 134 12.40 -12.13 -16.29
CA ILE A 134 11.64 -13.37 -16.55
C ILE A 134 12.42 -14.27 -17.53
N ASP A 135 13.20 -13.65 -18.41
CA ASP A 135 14.18 -14.27 -19.30
C ASP A 135 15.23 -13.20 -19.65
N GLN A 136 16.49 -13.60 -19.91
CA GLN A 136 17.66 -12.74 -20.15
C GLN A 136 17.50 -11.69 -21.29
N ASN A 137 16.36 -11.64 -21.97
CA ASN A 137 16.10 -10.80 -23.13
C ASN A 137 14.99 -9.76 -22.92
N TYR A 138 14.32 -9.70 -21.76
CA TYR A 138 13.26 -8.71 -21.52
C TYR A 138 13.23 -8.21 -20.08
N ASP A 139 13.52 -6.92 -19.91
CA ASP A 139 13.27 -6.20 -18.65
C ASP A 139 11.78 -5.91 -18.53
N PHE A 140 11.09 -6.67 -17.67
CA PHE A 140 9.75 -6.34 -17.24
C PHE A 140 9.81 -5.54 -15.94
N TYR A 141 8.97 -4.51 -15.84
CA TYR A 141 8.80 -3.77 -14.60
C TYR A 141 7.52 -4.21 -13.92
N SER A 142 7.61 -4.60 -12.66
CA SER A 142 6.48 -4.97 -11.80
C SER A 142 6.06 -3.81 -10.91
N ALA A 143 4.78 -3.77 -10.56
CA ALA A 143 4.25 -2.83 -9.58
C ALA A 143 4.78 -3.17 -8.18
N GLU A 144 5.07 -2.15 -7.37
CA GLU A 144 5.52 -2.37 -5.98
C GLU A 144 4.45 -3.08 -5.14
N SER A 145 3.17 -2.93 -5.50
CA SER A 145 2.06 -3.66 -4.89
C SER A 145 2.15 -5.18 -5.09
N PHE A 146 2.71 -5.66 -6.21
CA PHE A 146 3.01 -7.08 -6.37
C PHE A 146 4.20 -7.54 -5.53
N GLY A 147 5.17 -6.67 -5.27
CA GLY A 147 6.22 -6.95 -4.29
C GLY A 147 5.64 -7.16 -2.89
N VAL A 148 4.71 -6.29 -2.46
CA VAL A 148 4.01 -6.47 -1.18
C VAL A 148 3.18 -7.75 -1.16
N ALA A 149 2.43 -8.05 -2.22
CA ALA A 149 1.66 -9.28 -2.32
C ALA A 149 2.55 -10.54 -2.31
N GLY A 150 3.68 -10.50 -3.04
CA GLY A 150 4.67 -11.58 -3.08
C GLY A 150 5.30 -11.86 -1.71
N PHE A 151 5.68 -10.80 -1.00
CA PHE A 151 6.17 -10.88 0.37
C PHE A 151 5.16 -11.55 1.30
N LEU A 152 3.90 -11.10 1.27
CA LEU A 152 2.82 -11.68 2.06
C LEU A 152 2.55 -13.15 1.67
N ASN A 153 2.61 -13.48 0.39
CA ASN A 153 2.41 -14.85 -0.09
C ASN A 153 3.52 -15.79 0.39
N ALA A 154 4.78 -15.32 0.36
CA ALA A 154 5.93 -16.08 0.85
C ALA A 154 5.78 -16.37 2.36
N LEU A 155 5.41 -15.36 3.16
CA LEU A 155 5.13 -15.53 4.58
C LEU A 155 3.99 -16.53 4.83
N ARG A 156 2.88 -16.42 4.07
CA ARG A 156 1.75 -17.36 4.17
C ARG A 156 2.17 -18.81 3.90
N LYS A 157 3.06 -19.02 2.93
CA LYS A 157 3.61 -20.34 2.57
C LYS A 157 4.70 -20.82 3.54
N GLY A 158 5.12 -19.99 4.49
CA GLY A 158 6.23 -20.28 5.39
C GLY A 158 7.61 -20.23 4.70
N ASN A 159 7.71 -19.63 3.51
CA ASN A 159 8.97 -19.49 2.78
C ASN A 159 9.72 -18.23 3.21
N VAL A 160 10.46 -18.34 4.32
CA VAL A 160 11.23 -17.24 4.90
C VAL A 160 12.29 -16.68 3.94
N ALA A 161 12.97 -17.53 3.18
CA ALA A 161 14.02 -17.10 2.27
C ALA A 161 13.46 -16.20 1.16
N GLU A 162 12.35 -16.62 0.54
CA GLU A 162 11.65 -15.83 -0.47
C GLU A 162 11.07 -14.53 0.11
N ALA A 163 10.54 -14.57 1.34
CA ALA A 163 10.04 -13.35 2.00
C ALA A 163 11.16 -12.31 2.21
N GLU A 164 12.34 -12.74 2.64
CA GLU A 164 13.50 -11.86 2.82
C GLU A 164 14.03 -11.33 1.48
N GLU A 165 14.07 -12.17 0.45
CA GLU A 165 14.47 -11.76 -0.91
C GLU A 165 13.54 -10.67 -1.45
N VAL A 166 12.22 -10.88 -1.38
CA VAL A 166 11.24 -9.88 -1.81
C VAL A 166 11.33 -8.62 -0.95
N LEU A 167 11.61 -8.73 0.35
CA LEU A 167 11.80 -7.57 1.21
C LEU A 167 13.04 -6.75 0.80
N GLN A 168 14.12 -7.39 0.35
CA GLN A 168 15.28 -6.67 -0.20
C GLN A 168 14.91 -5.92 -1.47
N VAL A 169 14.13 -6.54 -2.37
CA VAL A 169 13.63 -5.88 -3.59
C VAL A 169 12.79 -4.64 -3.23
N LEU A 170 11.87 -4.76 -2.26
CA LEU A 170 11.07 -3.62 -1.78
C LEU A 170 11.94 -2.52 -1.16
N LYS A 171 12.98 -2.87 -0.39
CA LYS A 171 13.93 -1.90 0.15
C LYS A 171 14.72 -1.17 -0.95
N ARG A 172 15.11 -1.85 -2.03
CA ARG A 172 15.77 -1.23 -3.20
C ARG A 172 14.80 -0.29 -3.94
N SER A 173 13.56 -0.74 -4.18
CA SER A 173 12.48 0.10 -4.75
C SER A 173 12.25 1.37 -3.94
N ALA A 174 12.25 1.28 -2.62
CA ALA A 174 12.14 2.43 -1.71
C ALA A 174 13.43 3.28 -1.59
N GLY A 175 14.50 2.94 -2.34
CA GLY A 175 15.79 3.64 -2.29
C GLY A 175 16.57 3.45 -0.98
N LYS A 176 16.20 2.48 -0.14
CA LYS A 176 16.89 2.16 1.13
C LYS A 176 18.12 1.28 0.94
N LEU A 177 18.22 0.60 -0.20
CA LEU A 177 19.37 -0.19 -0.61
C LEU A 177 19.83 0.24 -2.01
N PRO A 178 21.12 0.11 -2.34
CA PRO A 178 21.59 0.32 -3.71
C PRO A 178 20.88 -0.65 -4.67
N PRO A 179 20.76 -0.29 -5.96
CA PRO A 179 20.31 -1.25 -6.97
C PRO A 179 21.19 -2.50 -6.94
N GLU A 180 20.64 -3.62 -7.38
CA GLU A 180 21.42 -4.83 -7.54
C GLU A 180 22.52 -4.57 -8.56
N ASP A 181 23.76 -4.94 -8.24
CA ASP A 181 24.85 -4.94 -9.22
C ASP A 181 24.48 -6.03 -10.24
N LEU A 182 23.90 -5.63 -11.37
CA LEU A 182 23.73 -6.53 -12.50
C LEU A 182 25.14 -6.85 -12.99
N ASP A 183 25.62 -8.06 -12.73
CA ASP A 183 26.93 -8.53 -13.19
C ASP A 183 27.08 -8.20 -14.70
N GLU A 184 27.96 -7.24 -15.00
CA GLU A 184 28.26 -6.78 -16.37
C GLU A 184 28.83 -7.91 -17.26
N SER A 185 29.06 -9.12 -16.73
CA SER A 185 29.52 -10.28 -17.49
C SER A 185 28.49 -10.82 -18.50
N SER A 186 27.28 -10.25 -18.53
CA SER A 186 26.23 -10.62 -19.48
C SER A 186 26.31 -9.83 -20.80
N ALA A 187 27.15 -8.79 -20.87
CA ALA A 187 27.29 -7.94 -22.06
C ALA A 187 28.34 -8.43 -23.07
N GLU A 188 29.07 -9.51 -22.76
CA GLU A 188 29.98 -10.18 -23.69
C GLU A 188 29.54 -11.64 -23.92
N LYS A 189 28.56 -11.86 -24.78
CA LYS A 189 28.40 -13.13 -25.53
C LYS A 189 27.56 -12.97 -26.78
#